data_AF-A0A4Y8C8G2-F1
#
_entry.id   AF-A0A4Y8C8G2-F1
#
_cell.length_a   1.000
_cell.length_b   1.000
_cell.length_c   1.000
_cell.angle_alpha   90.00
_cell.angle_beta   90.00
_cell.angle_gamma   90.00
#
_symmetry.space_group_name_H-M   'P 1'
#
loop_
_entity.id
_entity.type
_entity.pdbx_description
1 polymer ?
#
loop_
_entity_poly.entity_id
_entity_poly.type
_entity_poly.pdbx_seq_one_letter_code
_entity_poly.pdbx_strand_id
1 'polypeptide(L)'
;VTFNMFKDATIRNYIFYNYLFELPFIDKSLFVKDAKKIVPSLKTSDIYYAKGFGGVRPQVIDKTKGELMLGEASITETPGIIFNMTPSPGATSCLGNAERDAKLICNYLGMEFNEDKFSSELL
;
A
#
# COMPACT_ATOMS: atom_id res chain seq x y z
N VAL A 1 -13.72 -2.21 8.27
CA VAL A 1 -13.93 -0.87 8.89
C VAL A 1 -14.76 -1.06 10.14
N THR A 2 -14.28 -0.59 11.30
CA THR A 2 -15.03 -0.71 12.57
C THR A 2 -15.90 0.53 12.78
N PHE A 3 -16.97 0.42 13.57
CA PHE A 3 -17.84 1.57 13.91
C PHE A 3 -17.08 2.72 14.59
N ASN A 4 -15.98 2.42 15.28
CA ASN A 4 -15.13 3.44 15.90
C ASN A 4 -14.35 4.28 14.89
N MET A 5 -13.97 3.73 13.72
CA MET A 5 -13.27 4.48 12.68
C MET A 5 -14.14 5.60 12.07
N PHE A 6 -15.46 5.41 12.02
CA PHE A 6 -16.39 6.47 11.55
C PHE A 6 -16.55 7.63 12.53
N LYS A 7 -16.11 7.49 13.79
CA LYS A 7 -16.10 8.62 14.74
C LYS A 7 -15.03 9.64 14.38
N ASP A 8 -13.94 9.20 13.75
CA ASP A 8 -12.87 10.07 13.28
C ASP A 8 -13.33 10.88 12.05
N ALA A 9 -13.32 12.20 12.20
CA ALA A 9 -13.73 13.12 11.13
C ALA A 9 -12.80 13.07 9.91
N THR A 10 -11.50 12.83 10.12
CA THR A 10 -10.50 12.68 9.06
C THR A 10 -10.79 11.44 8.23
N ILE A 11 -11.06 10.30 8.89
CA ILE A 11 -11.38 9.04 8.20
C ILE A 11 -12.67 9.20 7.39
N ARG A 12 -13.72 9.79 7.97
CA ARG A 12 -14.97 10.04 7.22
C ARG A 12 -14.76 10.95 6.02
N ASN A 13 -14.06 12.06 6.20
CA ASN A 13 -13.78 13.01 5.11
C ASN A 13 -12.97 12.34 4.01
N TYR A 14 -11.98 11.52 4.37
CA TYR A 14 -11.21 10.73 3.42
C TYR A 14 -12.09 9.74 2.65
N ILE A 15 -12.92 8.95 3.33
CA ILE A 15 -13.84 8.00 2.67
C ILE A 15 -14.80 8.73 1.74
N PHE A 16 -15.43 9.81 2.21
CA PHE A 16 -16.37 10.61 1.43
C PHE A 16 -15.70 11.21 0.19
N TYR A 17 -14.50 11.79 0.34
CA TYR A 17 -13.77 12.37 -0.78
C TYR A 17 -13.38 11.30 -1.81
N ASN A 18 -12.96 10.11 -1.38
CA ASN A 18 -12.69 8.99 -2.29
C ASN A 18 -13.96 8.56 -3.06
N TYR A 19 -15.11 8.54 -2.39
CA TYR A 19 -16.39 8.20 -3.04
C TYR A 19 -16.77 9.19 -4.13
N LEU A 20 -16.41 10.48 -4.00
CA LEU A 20 -16.66 11.46 -5.05
C LEU A 20 -15.92 11.14 -6.36
N PHE A 21 -14.80 10.42 -6.31
CA PHE A 21 -14.10 9.95 -7.51
C PHE A 21 -14.80 8.79 -8.22
N GLU A 22 -15.79 8.14 -7.57
CA GLU A 22 -16.61 7.09 -8.19
C GLU A 22 -17.82 7.68 -8.93
N LEU A 23 -18.17 8.93 -8.68
CA LEU A 23 -19.30 9.59 -9.34
C LEU A 23 -18.92 9.99 -10.78
N PRO A 24 -19.66 9.50 -11.80
CA PRO A 24 -19.40 9.89 -13.18
C PRO A 24 -19.53 11.41 -13.31
N PHE A 25 -18.74 11.99 -14.21
CA PHE A 25 -18.69 13.43 -14.54
C PHE A 25 -17.96 14.35 -13.54
N ILE A 26 -17.81 13.96 -12.27
CA ILE A 26 -17.15 14.79 -11.23
C ILE A 26 -15.68 14.38 -11.05
N ASP A 27 -15.44 13.09 -11.17
CA ASP A 27 -14.19 12.38 -11.07
C ASP A 27 -12.97 13.06 -11.73
N LYS A 28 -13.01 13.33 -13.04
CA LYS A 28 -11.91 13.98 -13.78
C LYS A 28 -11.66 15.40 -13.32
N SER A 29 -12.72 16.13 -12.99
CA SER A 29 -12.61 17.53 -12.56
C SER A 29 -11.95 17.63 -11.18
N LEU A 30 -12.32 16.72 -10.26
CA LEU A 30 -11.66 16.59 -8.96
C LEU A 30 -10.19 16.22 -9.11
N PHE A 31 -9.87 15.24 -9.95
CA PHE A 31 -8.49 14.83 -10.20
C PHE A 31 -7.64 16.00 -10.72
N VAL A 32 -8.13 16.71 -11.75
CA VAL A 32 -7.41 17.86 -12.33
C VAL A 32 -7.24 18.97 -11.31
N LYS A 33 -8.26 19.26 -10.50
CA LYS A 33 -8.18 20.26 -9.43
C LYS A 33 -7.02 19.97 -8.47
N ASP A 34 -6.84 18.71 -8.08
CA ASP A 34 -5.74 18.31 -7.21
C ASP A 34 -4.39 18.26 -7.94
N ALA A 35 -4.35 17.71 -9.16
CA ALA A 35 -3.14 17.62 -9.96
C ALA A 35 -2.57 18.99 -10.35
N LYS A 36 -3.42 20.02 -10.47
CA LYS A 36 -3.00 21.41 -10.74
C LYS A 36 -2.06 22.01 -9.69
N LYS A 37 -2.00 21.42 -8.49
CA LYS A 37 -1.00 21.78 -7.47
C LYS A 37 0.44 21.50 -7.94
N ILE A 38 0.61 20.49 -8.80
CA ILE A 38 1.90 20.07 -9.35
C ILE A 38 2.04 20.51 -10.82
N VAL A 39 0.96 20.39 -11.62
CA VAL A 39 0.93 20.74 -13.05
C VAL A 39 -0.20 21.75 -13.32
N PRO A 40 0.02 23.06 -13.12
CA PRO A 40 -1.03 24.08 -13.17
C PRO A 40 -1.77 24.20 -14.51
N SER A 41 -1.11 23.83 -15.61
CA SER A 41 -1.65 23.92 -16.97
C SER A 41 -2.60 22.78 -17.34
N LEU A 42 -2.69 21.72 -16.53
CA LEU A 42 -3.49 20.53 -16.84
C LEU A 42 -4.99 20.87 -16.95
N LYS A 43 -5.63 20.44 -18.03
CA LYS A 43 -7.08 20.61 -18.25
C LYS A 43 -7.79 19.25 -18.19
N THR A 44 -9.08 19.28 -17.89
CA THR A 44 -9.94 18.09 -17.90
C THR A 44 -10.04 17.42 -19.27
N SER A 45 -9.86 18.20 -20.35
CA SER A 45 -9.77 17.69 -21.72
C SER A 45 -8.49 16.89 -21.99
N ASP A 46 -7.45 17.06 -21.18
CA ASP A 46 -6.13 16.47 -21.42
C ASP A 46 -6.03 15.05 -20.85
N ILE A 47 -7.04 14.61 -20.09
CA ILE A 47 -7.06 13.31 -19.41
C ILE A 47 -8.28 12.46 -19.79
N TYR A 48 -8.06 11.14 -19.80
CA TYR A 48 -9.09 10.15 -20.02
C TYR A 48 -8.88 8.95 -19.11
N TYR A 49 -9.97 8.22 -18.84
CA TYR A 49 -9.87 6.97 -18.08
C TYR A 49 -9.21 5.89 -18.93
N ALA A 50 -8.16 5.29 -18.39
CA ALA A 50 -7.58 4.07 -18.94
C ALA A 50 -8.57 2.91 -18.72
N LYS A 51 -9.32 2.57 -19.77
CA LYS A 51 -10.30 1.47 -19.72
C LYS A 51 -9.58 0.13 -19.51
N GLY A 52 -10.13 -0.69 -18.61
CA GLY A 52 -9.54 -1.99 -18.26
C GLY A 52 -8.32 -1.89 -17.35
N PHE A 53 -7.96 -0.70 -16.87
CA PHE A 53 -6.86 -0.49 -15.95
C PHE A 53 -7.38 -0.05 -14.58
N GLY A 54 -6.86 -0.67 -13.53
CA GLY A 54 -7.22 -0.39 -12.15
C GLY A 54 -6.42 -1.26 -11.19
N GLY A 55 -6.51 -0.97 -9.90
CA GLY A 55 -5.85 -1.76 -8.87
C GLY A 55 -6.57 -1.64 -7.54
N VAL A 56 -6.62 -2.75 -6.80
CA VAL A 56 -7.11 -2.78 -5.43
C VAL A 56 -5.90 -2.87 -4.52
N ARG A 57 -5.78 -1.95 -3.56
CA ARG A 57 -4.72 -2.01 -2.55
C ARG A 57 -5.25 -2.65 -1.28
N PRO A 58 -4.64 -3.72 -0.76
CA PRO A 58 -4.97 -4.21 0.56
C PRO A 58 -4.63 -3.12 1.59
N GLN A 59 -5.47 -3.01 2.61
CA GLN A 59 -5.29 -2.10 3.74
C GLN A 59 -5.42 -2.92 5.01
N VAL A 60 -4.41 -2.86 5.86
CA VAL A 60 -4.35 -3.66 7.09
C VAL A 60 -5.01 -2.88 8.22
N ILE A 61 -5.90 -3.55 8.96
CA ILE A 61 -6.60 -2.94 10.10
C ILE A 61 -6.30 -3.80 11.32
N ASP A 62 -5.73 -3.18 12.35
CA ASP A 62 -5.65 -3.78 13.68
C ASP A 62 -7.04 -3.70 14.30
N LYS A 63 -7.72 -4.86 14.42
CA LYS A 63 -9.08 -4.92 14.99
C LYS A 63 -9.10 -4.74 16.51
N THR A 64 -7.99 -5.02 17.19
CA THR A 64 -7.88 -4.87 18.65
C THR A 64 -7.74 -3.40 19.01
N LYS A 65 -6.88 -2.66 18.29
CA LYS A 65 -6.73 -1.21 18.46
C LYS A 65 -7.79 -0.41 17.71
N GLY A 66 -8.40 -0.99 16.68
CA GLY A 66 -9.38 -0.31 15.83
C GLY A 66 -8.74 0.70 14.87
N GLU A 67 -7.48 0.49 14.51
CA GLU A 67 -6.64 1.46 13.79
C GLU A 67 -6.25 0.93 12.40
N LEU A 68 -6.10 1.86 11.43
CA LEU A 68 -5.55 1.56 10.12
C LEU A 68 -4.02 1.48 10.23
N MET A 69 -3.45 0.32 9.92
CA MET A 69 -2.01 0.13 9.89
C MET A 69 -1.45 0.68 8.58
N LEU A 70 -0.51 1.62 8.68
CA LEU A 70 0.19 2.19 7.54
C LEU A 70 1.52 1.46 7.32
N GLY A 71 1.86 1.22 6.06
CA GLY A 71 3.10 0.54 5.68
C GLY A 71 2.96 -0.98 5.66
N GLU A 72 4.10 -1.64 5.68
CA GLU A 72 4.23 -3.08 5.51
C GLU A 72 3.95 -3.83 6.81
N ALA A 73 3.37 -5.01 6.70
CA ALA A 73 3.10 -5.88 7.83
C ALA A 73 3.41 -7.33 7.47
N SER A 74 3.99 -8.07 8.41
CA SER A 74 4.29 -9.49 8.27
C SER A 74 3.77 -10.23 9.49
N ILE A 75 3.17 -11.39 9.26
CA ILE A 75 2.76 -12.34 10.30
C ILE A 75 3.73 -13.53 10.18
N THR A 76 4.49 -13.80 11.25
CA THR A 76 5.59 -14.79 11.27
C THR A 76 5.54 -15.69 12.51
N GLU A 77 4.45 -15.65 13.27
CA GLU A 77 4.29 -16.35 14.55
C GLU A 77 4.04 -17.85 14.37
N THR A 78 3.61 -18.27 13.18
CA THR A 78 3.42 -19.68 12.87
C THR A 78 4.73 -20.25 12.29
N PRO A 79 5.37 -21.25 12.94
CA PRO A 79 6.62 -21.81 12.45
C PRO A 79 6.50 -22.31 11.01
N GLY A 80 7.44 -21.89 10.15
CA GLY A 80 7.47 -22.27 8.74
C GLY A 80 6.50 -21.51 7.83
N ILE A 81 5.77 -20.51 8.34
CA ILE A 81 4.86 -19.68 7.54
C ILE A 81 5.22 -18.21 7.70
N ILE A 82 5.37 -17.52 6.56
CA ILE A 82 5.51 -16.06 6.49
C ILE A 82 4.34 -15.54 5.67
N PHE A 83 3.51 -14.69 6.26
CA PHE A 83 2.42 -14.02 5.56
C PHE A 83 2.72 -12.53 5.46
N ASN A 84 3.18 -12.12 4.28
CA ASN A 84 3.50 -10.73 3.99
C ASN A 84 2.29 -9.99 3.43
N MET A 85 2.03 -8.83 4.03
CA MET A 85 1.07 -7.85 3.57
C MET A 85 1.82 -6.57 3.28
N THR A 86 1.82 -6.17 2.01
CA THR A 86 2.53 -4.97 1.60
C THR A 86 1.56 -3.95 1.00
N PRO A 87 0.86 -3.17 1.86
CA PRO A 87 0.34 -1.88 1.45
C PRO A 87 1.45 -1.00 0.85
N SER A 88 1.07 0.15 0.29
CA SER A 88 2.07 1.13 -0.15
C SER A 88 3.06 1.41 0.98
N PRO A 89 4.39 1.42 0.73
CA PRO A 89 5.07 1.47 -0.57
C PRO A 89 5.68 0.14 -1.07
N GLY A 90 4.91 -0.95 -1.18
CA GLY A 90 5.47 -2.28 -1.47
C GLY A 90 6.35 -2.49 -2.71
N ALA A 91 6.29 -1.62 -3.73
CA ALA A 91 7.23 -1.68 -4.84
C ALA A 91 8.63 -1.20 -4.46
N THR A 92 8.72 -0.21 -3.57
CA THR A 92 9.99 0.38 -3.12
C THR A 92 10.73 -0.55 -2.16
N SER A 93 9.99 -1.28 -1.35
CA SER A 93 10.50 -2.10 -0.24
C SER A 93 10.53 -3.60 -0.55
N CYS A 94 10.24 -4.00 -1.79
CA CYS A 94 10.15 -5.41 -2.17
C CYS A 94 11.45 -6.19 -1.93
N LEU A 95 12.61 -5.60 -2.24
CA LEU A 95 13.91 -6.24 -2.03
C LEU A 95 14.26 -6.37 -0.55
N GLY A 96 13.99 -5.34 0.25
CA GLY A 96 14.21 -5.38 1.71
C GLY A 96 13.32 -6.42 2.40
N ASN A 97 12.07 -6.58 1.95
CA ASN A 97 11.20 -7.66 2.42
C ASN A 97 11.73 -9.03 2.01
N ALA A 98 12.14 -9.18 0.75
CA ALA A 98 12.68 -10.44 0.25
C ALA A 98 13.94 -10.87 1.01
N GLU A 99 14.83 -9.92 1.33
CA GLU A 99 16.00 -10.17 2.17
C GLU A 99 15.60 -10.67 3.56
N ARG A 100 14.69 -9.97 4.23
CA ARG A 100 14.18 -10.34 5.57
C ARG A 100 13.57 -11.74 5.55
N ASP A 101 12.74 -12.03 4.55
CA ASP A 101 12.09 -13.34 4.39
C ASP A 101 13.11 -14.44 4.14
N ALA A 102 14.10 -14.19 3.27
CA ALA A 102 15.15 -15.16 2.97
C ALA A 102 15.96 -15.53 4.23
N LYS A 103 16.28 -14.54 5.08
CA LYS A 103 16.94 -14.78 6.37
C LYS A 103 16.08 -15.63 7.31
N LEU A 104 14.77 -15.35 7.40
CA LEU A 104 13.84 -16.15 8.20
C LEU A 104 13.74 -17.60 7.69
N ILE A 105 13.71 -17.79 6.37
CA ILE A 105 13.67 -19.10 5.72
C ILE A 105 14.94 -19.90 5.98
N CYS A 106 16.12 -19.29 5.80
CA CYS A 106 17.41 -19.92 6.12
C CYS A 106 17.45 -20.39 7.58
N ASN A 107 17.05 -19.53 8.52
CA ASN A 107 16.98 -19.87 9.94
C ASN A 107 16.04 -21.06 10.21
N TYR A 108 14.86 -21.08 9.59
CA TYR A 108 13.91 -22.19 9.74
C TYR A 108 14.47 -23.52 9.21
N LEU A 109 15.24 -23.48 8.12
CA LEU A 109 15.86 -24.66 7.49
C LEU A 109 17.19 -25.08 8.13
N GLY A 110 17.70 -24.33 9.12
CA GLY A 110 19.02 -24.57 9.69
C GLY A 110 20.16 -24.27 8.72
N MET A 111 19.94 -23.37 7.75
CA MET A 111 20.93 -22.92 6.79
C MET A 111 21.43 -21.51 7.14
N GLU A 112 22.62 -21.17 6.68
CA GLU A 112 23.18 -19.83 6.80
C GLU A 112 22.84 -18.99 5.55
N PHE A 113 22.35 -17.77 5.76
CA PHE A 113 22.13 -16.82 4.67
C PHE A 113 23.47 -16.20 4.23
N ASN A 114 23.76 -16.22 2.93
CA ASN A 114 25.03 -15.71 2.40
C ASN A 114 25.00 -14.17 2.25
N GLU A 115 25.32 -13.46 3.33
CA GLU A 115 25.35 -12.00 3.40
C GLU A 115 26.36 -11.37 2.43
N ASP A 116 27.54 -11.98 2.27
CA ASP A 116 28.60 -11.46 1.40
C ASP A 116 28.18 -11.47 -0.07
N LYS A 117 27.56 -12.58 -0.50
CA LYS A 117 27.03 -12.71 -1.86
C LYS A 117 25.87 -11.74 -2.08
N PHE A 118 24.93 -11.66 -1.13
CA PHE A 118 23.82 -10.73 -1.23
C PHE A 118 24.30 -9.28 -1.37
N SER A 119 25.25 -8.87 -0.53
CA SER A 119 25.80 -7.52 -0.55
C SER A 119 26.54 -7.20 -1.84
N SER A 120 27.27 -8.16 -2.42
CA SER A 120 28.02 -7.93 -3.65
C SER A 120 27.17 -7.89 -4.93
N GLU A 121 25.98 -8.51 -4.91
CA GLU A 121 25.08 -8.55 -6.07
C GLU A 121 23.97 -7.49 -6.03
N LEU A 122 23.54 -7.05 -4.84
CA LEU A 122 22.30 -6.27 -4.67
C LEU A 122 22.43 -4.97 -3.85
N LEU A 123 23.60 -4.66 -3.27
CA LEU A 123 23.89 -3.42 -2.51
C LEU A 123 25.07 -2.63 -3.13
#